data_AF-A0A2N2CLP6-F1
#
_entry.id   AF-A0A2N2CLP6-F1
#
_cell.length_a   1.000
_cell.length_b   1.000
_cell.length_c   1.000
_cell.angle_alpha   90.00
_cell.angle_beta   90.00
_cell.angle_gamma   90.00
#
_symmetry.space_group_name_H-M   'P 1'
#
loop_
_entity.id
_entity.type
_entity.pdbx_description
1 polymer ?
#
loop_
_entity_poly.entity_id
_entity_poly.type
_entity_poly.pdbx_seq_one_letter_code
_entity_poly.pdbx_strand_id
1 'polypeptide(L)' 'MRLTQELLKQGISEKLLDDIKYFKHFYKLEERLQDRVPSTETVFYGKDIWSMCITAILEGEN' A
#
# COMPACT_ATOMS: atom_id res chain seq x y z
N MET A 1 2.03 -8.28 6.14
CA MET A 1 0.89 -8.21 7.08
C MET A 1 1.02 -7.11 8.13
N ARG A 2 2.22 -6.79 8.65
CA ARG A 2 2.38 -5.74 9.68
C ARG A 2 1.93 -4.34 9.23
N LEU A 3 2.32 -3.90 8.03
CA LEU A 3 2.01 -2.54 7.55
C LEU A 3 0.50 -2.26 7.45
N THR A 4 -0.29 -3.13 6.78
CA THR A 4 -1.74 -2.92 6.63
C THR A 4 -2.48 -2.86 7.96
N GLN A 5 -2.00 -3.57 8.99
CA GLN A 5 -2.56 -3.50 10.34
C GLN A 5 -2.25 -2.17 11.01
N GLU A 6 -1.03 -1.65 10.87
CA GLU A 6 -0.68 -0.32 11.37
C GLU A 6 -1.47 0.78 10.65
N LEU A 7 -1.66 0.64 9.33
CA LEU A 7 -2.49 1.55 8.54
C LEU A 7 -3.97 1.53 8.98
N LEU A 8 -4.51 0.35 9.28
CA LEU A 8 -5.87 0.21 9.82
C LEU A 8 -5.99 0.91 11.18
N LYS A 9 -5.01 0.74 12.08
CA LYS A 9 -4.96 1.45 13.37
C LYS A 9 -4.89 2.97 13.22
N GLN A 10 -4.26 3.48 12.15
CA GLN A 10 -4.24 4.89 11.81
C GLN A 10 -5.58 5.40 11.25
N GLY A 11 -6.58 4.53 11.08
CA GLY A 11 -7.93 4.90 10.62
C GLY A 11 -8.08 4.97 9.10
N ILE A 12 -7.21 4.28 8.35
CA ILE A 12 -7.39 4.10 6.90
C ILE A 12 -8.54 3.13 6.66
N SER A 13 -9.32 3.40 5.61
CA SER A 13 -10.48 2.58 5.24
C SER A 13 -10.08 1.14 4.95
N GLU A 14 -10.76 0.19 5.59
CA GLU A 14 -10.56 -1.24 5.36
C GLU A 14 -10.77 -1.62 3.89
N LYS A 15 -11.80 -1.05 3.24
CA LYS A 15 -12.04 -1.21 1.81
C LYS A 15 -10.82 -0.80 0.97
N LEU A 16 -10.23 0.36 1.27
CA LEU A 16 -9.06 0.86 0.54
C LEU A 16 -7.84 -0.06 0.74
N LEU A 17 -7.69 -0.63 1.95
CA LEU A 17 -6.65 -1.61 2.25
C LEU A 17 -6.88 -2.95 1.55
N ASP A 18 -8.13 -3.35 1.33
CA ASP A 18 -8.46 -4.57 0.59
C ASP A 18 -8.27 -4.38 -0.92
N ASP A 19 -8.66 -3.24 -1.47
CA ASP A 19 -8.48 -2.89 -2.88
C ASP A 19 -6.97 -2.91 -3.24
N ILE A 20 -6.10 -2.34 -2.40
CA ILE A 20 -4.64 -2.36 -2.65
C ILE A 20 -4.01 -3.75 -2.45
N LYS A 21 -4.54 -4.59 -1.55
CA LYS A 21 -4.12 -6.00 -1.44
C LYS A 21 -4.46 -6.77 -2.72
N TYR A 22 -5.67 -6.54 -3.25
CA TYR A 22 -6.10 -7.14 -4.51
C TYR A 22 -5.20 -6.68 -5.66
N PHE A 23 -4.96 -5.38 -5.79
CA PHE A 23 -4.04 -4.82 -6.78
C PHE A 23 -2.67 -5.51 -6.75
N LYS A 24 -2.06 -5.61 -5.56
CA LYS A 24 -0.75 -6.26 -5.38
C LYS A 24 -0.77 -7.76 -5.75
N HIS A 25 -1.89 -8.45 -5.54
CA HIS A 25 -2.03 -9.86 -5.91
C HIS A 25 -2.22 -10.06 -7.41
N PHE A 26 -2.98 -9.18 -8.05
CA PHE A 26 -3.26 -9.19 -9.48
C PHE A 26 -2.00 -8.84 -10.28
N TYR A 27 -1.32 -7.75 -9.92
CA TYR A 27 -0.07 -7.32 -10.56
C TYR A 27 1.14 -7.97 -9.89
N LYS A 28 1.53 -9.13 -10.42
CA LYS A 28 2.70 -9.86 -9.93
C LYS A 28 4.00 -9.14 -10.30
N LEU A 29 4.87 -8.97 -9.32
CA LEU A 29 6.22 -8.47 -9.53
C LEU A 29 7.13 -9.61 -9.99
N GLU A 30 7.84 -9.40 -11.09
CA GLU A 30 8.86 -10.35 -11.55
C GLU A 30 10.01 -10.41 -10.55
N GLU A 31 10.55 -11.61 -10.30
CA GLU A 31 11.57 -11.85 -9.28
C GLU A 31 12.80 -10.95 -9.44
N ARG A 32 13.26 -10.75 -10.68
CA ARG A 32 14.39 -9.87 -11.03
C ARG A 32 14.19 -8.38 -10.67
N LEU A 33 12.97 -7.98 -10.34
CA LEU A 33 12.61 -6.61 -9.98
C LEU A 33 12.33 -6.44 -8.48
N GLN A 34 12.37 -7.52 -7.69
CA GLN A 34 12.08 -7.44 -6.25
C GLN A 34 13.00 -6.45 -5.53
N ASP A 35 14.28 -6.42 -5.90
CA ASP A 35 15.31 -5.57 -5.30
C ASP A 35 15.06 -4.06 -5.51
N ARG A 36 14.17 -3.70 -6.45
CA ARG A 36 13.79 -2.31 -6.72
C ARG A 36 12.71 -1.80 -5.78
N VAL A 37 12.06 -2.66 -5.00
CA VAL A 37 11.05 -2.26 -4.03
C VAL A 37 11.73 -2.03 -2.69
N PRO A 38 11.87 -0.77 -2.24
CA PRO A 38 12.55 -0.48 -0.98
C PRO A 38 11.77 -1.07 0.20
N SER A 39 12.49 -1.64 1.15
CA SER A 39 11.97 -1.99 2.46
C SER A 39 12.17 -0.81 3.43
N THR A 40 11.22 -0.62 4.34
CA THR A 40 11.34 0.34 5.45
C THR A 40 11.00 -0.36 6.75
N GLU A 41 11.78 -0.07 7.78
CA GLU A 41 11.49 -0.52 9.15
C GLU A 41 10.51 0.40 9.87
N THR A 42 10.32 1.62 9.35
CA THR A 42 9.47 2.65 9.96
C THR A 42 8.20 2.85 9.15
N VAL A 43 7.08 2.94 9.85
CA VAL A 43 5.78 3.28 9.28
C VAL A 43 5.56 4.79 9.45
N PHE A 44 5.32 5.49 8.35
CA PHE A 44 4.92 6.89 8.38
C PHE A 44 3.54 7.03 9.04
N TYR A 45 3.35 8.07 9.86
CA TYR A 45 2.08 8.38 10.50
C TYR A 45 1.40 9.54 9.78
N GLY A 46 0.29 9.25 9.09
CA GLY A 46 -0.42 10.25 8.32
C GLY A 46 -1.51 9.60 7.47
N LYS A 47 -2.69 9.46 8.07
CA LYS A 47 -3.85 8.80 7.46
C LYS A 47 -4.17 9.35 6.06
N ASP A 48 -4.25 10.67 5.94
CA ASP A 48 -4.70 11.30 4.70
C ASP A 48 -3.67 11.13 3.57
N ILE A 49 -2.37 11.28 3.88
CA ILE A 49 -1.30 11.02 2.92
C ILE A 49 -1.34 9.58 2.43
N TRP A 50 -1.45 8.61 3.35
CA TRP A 50 -1.55 7.21 2.96
C TRP A 50 -2.79 6.93 2.11
N SER A 51 -3.94 7.52 2.48
CA SER A 51 -5.18 7.35 1.73
C SER A 51 -5.05 7.91 0.32
N MET A 52 -4.45 9.09 0.16
CA MET A 52 -4.17 9.70 -1.14
C MET A 52 -3.21 8.85 -1.98
N CYS A 53 -2.10 8.39 -1.41
CA CYS A 53 -1.13 7.56 -2.13
C CYS A 53 -1.74 6.23 -2.59
N ILE A 54 -2.50 5.55 -1.74
CA ILE A 54 -3.16 4.30 -2.12
C ILE A 54 -4.19 4.56 -3.23
N THR A 55 -4.97 5.64 -3.12
CA THR A 55 -5.95 6.01 -4.15
C THR A 55 -5.27 6.31 -5.48
N ALA A 56 -4.19 7.10 -5.50
CA ALA A 56 -3.44 7.41 -6.71
C ALA A 56 -2.93 6.14 -7.43
N ILE A 57 -2.42 5.17 -6.67
CA ILE A 57 -2.00 3.87 -7.22
C ILE A 57 -3.17 3.11 -7.85
N LEU A 58 -4.33 3.10 -7.18
CA LEU A 58 -5.50 2.35 -7.63
C LEU A 58 -6.19 2.98 -8.84
N GLU A 59 -6.25 4.31 -8.90
CA GLU A 59 -6.86 5.05 -10.01
C GLU A 59 -5.94 5.13 -11.24
N GLY A 60 -4.67 4.72 -11.10
CA GLY A 60 -3.72 4.67 -12.22
C GLY A 60 -3.24 6.05 -12.68
N GLU A 61 -3.40 7.08 -11.86
CA GLU A 61 -2.81 8.41 -12.08
C GLU A 61 -1.28 8.28 -11.92
N ASN A 62 -0.59 8.12 -13.05
CA ASN A 62 0.86 7.95 -13.17
C ASN A 62 1.40 8.92 -14.22
#